data_AF-A0A8T4Y2G7-F1
#
_entry.id   AF-A0A8T4Y2G7-F1
#
_cell.length_a   1.000
_cell.length_b   1.000
_cell.length_c   1.000
_cell.angle_alpha   90.00
_cell.angle_beta   90.00
_cell.angle_gamma   90.00
#
_symmetry.space_group_name_H-M   'P 1'
#
loop_
_entity.id
_entity.type
_entity.pdbx_description
1 polymer ?
#
loop_
_entity_poly.entity_id
_entity_poly.type
_entity_poly.pdbx_seq_one_letter_code
_entity_poly.pdbx_strand_id
1 'polypeptide(L)'
;MEESIKILVWKYALQNAYRYGGKAQSKAVIGKVLAEKPELRAVAKELANIIQQIVDEVNRMSLEEQRKLLEDSFPELLVEKEVEPVVKTLPPLPNVDKYSKVVTRYAPNPDFVLHFGQARAIYLSHDYARMYNGIFILRF
;
A
#
# COMPACT_ATOMS: atom_id res chain seq x y z
N MET A 1 6.91 -4.80 -31.65
CA MET A 1 6.80 -5.42 -30.31
C MET A 1 7.87 -4.90 -29.36
N GLU A 2 9.13 -4.84 -29.78
CA GLU A 2 10.22 -4.34 -28.91
C GLU A 2 10.06 -2.86 -28.53
N GLU A 3 9.63 -2.00 -29.46
CA GLU A 3 9.50 -0.55 -29.19
C GLU A 3 8.46 -0.24 -28.10
N SER A 4 7.32 -0.95 -28.11
CA SER A 4 6.27 -0.75 -27.09
C SER A 4 6.68 -1.28 -25.71
N ILE A 5 7.60 -2.24 -25.66
CA ILE A 5 8.19 -2.72 -24.40
C ILE A 5 9.18 -1.70 -23.87
N LYS A 6 10.05 -1.14 -24.72
CA LYS A 6 11.01 -0.10 -24.30
C LYS A 6 10.31 1.12 -23.73
N ILE A 7 9.25 1.60 -24.38
CA ILE A 7 8.43 2.73 -23.88
C ILE A 7 7.82 2.40 -22.50
N LEU A 8 7.32 1.19 -22.32
CA LEU A 8 6.74 0.75 -21.04
C LEU A 8 7.78 0.70 -19.92
N VAL A 9 8.97 0.19 -20.22
CA VAL A 9 10.09 0.16 -19.27
C VAL A 9 10.54 1.58 -18.95
N TRP A 10 10.66 2.45 -19.95
CA TRP A 10 11.03 3.86 -19.79
C TRP A 10 10.06 4.61 -18.88
N LYS A 11 8.76 4.43 -19.14
CA LYS A 11 7.66 4.96 -18.33
C LYS A 11 7.82 4.60 -16.85
N TYR A 12 8.03 3.32 -16.56
CA TYR A 12 8.16 2.86 -15.17
C TYR A 12 9.50 3.17 -14.53
N ALA A 13 10.59 3.25 -15.30
CA ALA A 13 11.89 3.68 -14.82
C ALA A 13 11.85 5.15 -14.39
N LEU A 14 11.32 6.05 -15.22
CA LEU A 14 11.14 7.47 -14.88
C LEU A 14 10.24 7.66 -13.65
N GLN A 15 9.10 6.97 -13.60
CA GLN A 15 8.20 7.06 -12.44
C GLN A 15 8.88 6.61 -11.15
N ASN A 16 9.65 5.51 -11.21
CA ASN A 16 10.37 5.01 -10.06
C ASN A 16 11.49 5.98 -9.64
N ALA A 17 12.31 6.45 -10.58
CA ALA A 17 13.36 7.41 -10.28
C ALA A 17 12.81 8.69 -9.64
N TYR A 18 11.74 9.27 -10.20
CA TYR A 18 11.10 10.46 -9.66
C TYR A 18 10.61 10.26 -8.21
N ARG A 19 9.95 9.12 -7.93
CA ARG A 19 9.44 8.80 -6.58
C ARG A 19 10.52 8.54 -5.54
N TYR A 20 11.69 8.09 -5.97
CA TYR A 20 12.79 7.70 -5.08
C TYR A 20 14.01 8.62 -5.23
N GLY A 21 13.79 9.91 -5.46
CA GLY A 21 14.83 10.94 -5.37
C GLY A 21 15.89 10.85 -6.46
N GLY A 22 15.49 10.49 -7.67
CA GLY A 22 16.36 10.45 -8.86
C GLY A 22 16.93 9.06 -9.17
N LYS A 23 16.63 8.04 -8.36
CA LYS A 23 17.20 6.69 -8.52
C LYS A 23 16.12 5.62 -8.72
N ALA A 24 16.01 5.14 -9.95
CA ALA A 24 15.24 3.95 -10.29
C ALA A 24 15.95 2.67 -9.86
N GLN A 25 15.15 1.70 -9.40
CA GLN A 25 15.58 0.36 -9.04
C GLN A 25 15.06 -0.66 -10.05
N SER A 26 15.96 -1.39 -10.71
CA SER A 26 15.59 -2.35 -11.75
C SER A 26 14.60 -3.42 -11.28
N LYS A 27 14.76 -3.95 -10.06
CA LYS A 27 13.80 -4.91 -9.48
C LYS A 27 12.38 -4.35 -9.37
N ALA A 28 12.23 -3.09 -8.98
CA ALA A 28 10.93 -2.43 -8.86
C ALA A 28 10.28 -2.23 -10.24
N VAL A 29 11.08 -1.81 -11.23
CA VAL A 29 10.64 -1.63 -12.62
C VAL A 29 10.23 -2.95 -13.24
N ILE A 30 11.02 -4.02 -13.08
CA ILE A 30 10.66 -5.38 -13.54
C ILE A 30 9.31 -5.80 -12.95
N GLY A 31 9.13 -5.63 -11.64
CA GLY A 31 7.87 -5.97 -10.97
C GLY A 31 6.67 -5.23 -11.55
N LYS A 32 6.80 -3.93 -11.84
CA LYS A 32 5.74 -3.13 -12.44
C LYS A 32 5.42 -3.54 -13.88
N VAL A 33 6.45 -3.74 -14.70
CA VAL A 33 6.30 -4.17 -16.11
C VAL A 33 5.60 -5.53 -16.19
N LEU A 34 5.99 -6.51 -15.36
CA LEU A 34 5.38 -7.83 -15.33
C LEU A 34 3.97 -7.86 -14.70
N ALA A 35 3.62 -6.85 -13.91
CA ALA A 35 2.27 -6.69 -13.37
C ALA A 35 1.30 -6.16 -14.44
N GLU A 36 1.75 -5.23 -15.29
CA GLU A 36 0.95 -4.71 -16.40
C GLU A 36 0.89 -5.68 -17.59
N LYS A 37 1.99 -6.38 -17.88
CA LYS A 37 2.08 -7.36 -18.98
C LYS A 37 2.53 -8.73 -18.47
N PRO A 38 1.61 -9.54 -17.91
CA PRO A 38 1.92 -10.88 -17.40
C PRO A 38 2.52 -11.83 -18.44
N GLU A 39 2.21 -11.65 -19.73
CA GLU A 39 2.73 -12.42 -20.85
C GLU A 39 4.26 -12.34 -21.00
N LEU A 40 4.87 -11.26 -20.52
CA LEU A 40 6.32 -11.04 -20.58
C LEU A 40 7.11 -11.89 -19.57
N ARG A 41 6.43 -12.63 -18.68
CA ARG A 41 7.09 -13.52 -17.70
C ARG A 41 7.92 -14.61 -18.38
N ALA A 42 7.49 -15.08 -19.55
CA ALA A 42 8.21 -16.10 -20.31
C ALA A 42 9.62 -15.64 -20.75
N VAL A 43 9.78 -14.34 -21.00
CA VAL A 43 11.03 -13.70 -21.48
C VAL A 43 11.66 -12.79 -20.41
N ALA A 44 11.31 -12.98 -19.14
CA ALA A 44 11.73 -12.09 -18.05
C ALA A 44 13.25 -11.96 -17.90
N LYS A 45 14.00 -13.03 -18.19
CA LYS A 45 15.49 -13.01 -18.14
C LYS A 45 16.09 -12.10 -19.21
N GLU A 46 15.56 -12.11 -20.42
CA GLU A 46 16.03 -11.26 -21.52
C GLU A 46 15.64 -9.81 -21.29
N LEU A 47 14.41 -9.58 -20.81
CA LEU A 47 13.93 -8.27 -20.41
C LEU A 47 14.73 -7.65 -19.27
N ALA A 48 15.23 -8.44 -18.32
CA ALA A 48 15.98 -7.93 -17.19
C ALA A 48 17.22 -7.13 -17.63
N ASN A 49 17.91 -7.57 -18.69
CA ASN A 49 19.07 -6.86 -19.22
C ASN A 49 18.67 -5.53 -19.87
N ILE A 50 17.60 -5.54 -20.68
CA ILE A 50 17.07 -4.33 -21.34
C ILE A 50 16.58 -3.32 -20.29
N ILE A 51 15.90 -3.81 -19.25
CA ILE A 51 15.42 -2.99 -18.15
C ILE A 51 16.57 -2.38 -17.38
N GLN A 52 17.64 -3.13 -17.13
CA GLN A 52 18.81 -2.59 -16.43
C GLN A 52 19.46 -1.45 -17.23
N GLN A 53 19.61 -1.61 -18.55
CA GLN A 53 20.16 -0.56 -19.42
C GLN A 53 19.32 0.73 -19.35
N ILE A 54 18.00 0.62 -19.50
CA ILE A 54 17.09 1.77 -19.43
C ILE A 54 17.12 2.43 -18.04
N VAL A 55 17.16 1.62 -16.97
CA VAL A 55 17.24 2.13 -15.60
C VAL A 55 18.55 2.89 -15.38
N ASP A 56 19.66 2.40 -15.92
CA ASP A 56 20.95 3.08 -15.82
C ASP A 56 20.97 4.39 -16.63
N GLU A 57 20.31 4.43 -17.79
CA GLU A 57 20.11 5.66 -18.57
C GLU A 57 19.29 6.71 -17.80
N VAL A 58 18.15 6.30 -17.22
CA VAL A 58 17.33 7.19 -16.39
C VAL A 58 18.09 7.69 -15.16
N ASN A 59 18.87 6.81 -14.51
CA ASN A 59 19.67 7.15 -13.33
C ASN A 59 20.84 8.11 -13.61
N ARG A 60 21.23 8.30 -14.88
CA ARG A 60 22.22 9.30 -15.29
C ARG A 60 21.62 10.69 -15.44
N MET A 61 20.30 10.79 -15.58
CA MET A 61 19.59 12.06 -15.68
C MET A 61 19.44 12.71 -14.30
N SER A 62 19.39 14.04 -14.28
CA SER A 62 19.04 14.78 -13.07
C SER A 62 17.56 14.61 -12.72
N LEU A 63 17.20 14.83 -11.46
CA LEU A 63 15.81 14.75 -11.01
C LEU A 63 14.90 15.75 -11.76
N GLU A 64 15.44 16.92 -12.12
CA GLU A 64 14.71 17.95 -12.86
C GLU A 64 14.42 17.50 -14.30
N GLU A 65 15.40 16.90 -14.98
CA GLU A 65 15.21 16.34 -16.32
C GLU A 65 14.22 15.17 -16.30
N GLN A 66 14.34 14.27 -15.32
CA GLN A 66 13.41 13.16 -15.14
C GLN A 66 11.97 13.67 -14.94
N ARG A 67 11.79 14.70 -14.10
CA ARG A 67 10.49 15.33 -13.85
C ARG A 67 9.92 15.92 -15.15
N LYS A 68 10.72 16.70 -15.89
CA LYS A 68 10.28 17.32 -17.14
C LYS A 68 9.87 16.28 -18.18
N LEU A 69 10.66 15.21 -18.34
CA LEU A 69 10.32 14.11 -19.24
C LEU A 69 9.04 13.37 -18.80
N LEU A 70 8.83 13.22 -17.49
CA LEU A 70 7.62 12.60 -16.95
C LEU A 70 6.39 13.50 -17.18
N GLU A 71 6.53 14.82 -17.02
CA GLU A 71 5.49 15.82 -17.33
C GLU A 71 5.13 15.82 -18.82
N ASP A 72 6.14 15.78 -19.70
CA ASP A 72 5.95 15.85 -21.15
C ASP A 72 5.37 14.55 -21.74
N SER A 73 5.82 13.39 -21.24
CA SER A 73 5.51 12.09 -21.86
C SER A 73 4.43 11.29 -21.11
N PHE A 74 4.33 11.42 -19.79
CA PHE A 74 3.44 10.61 -18.95
C PHE A 74 2.82 11.42 -17.80
N PRO A 75 2.13 12.53 -18.09
CA PRO A 75 1.58 13.43 -17.06
C PRO A 75 0.62 12.71 -16.10
N GLU A 76 -0.04 11.63 -16.54
CA GLU A 76 -0.95 10.83 -15.72
C GLU A 76 -0.26 10.13 -14.54
N LEU A 77 1.06 9.93 -14.60
CA LEU A 77 1.82 9.24 -13.56
C LEU A 77 2.28 10.16 -12.41
N LEU A 78 2.20 11.48 -12.62
CA LEU A 78 2.48 12.51 -11.61
C LEU A 78 1.29 12.73 -10.67
N VAL A 79 0.10 12.35 -11.11
CA VAL A 79 -1.07 12.28 -10.24
C VAL A 79 -0.86 11.09 -9.33
N GLU A 80 -0.20 11.32 -8.19
CA GLU A 80 -0.35 10.42 -7.07
C GLU A 80 -1.85 10.37 -6.80
N LYS A 81 -2.50 9.26 -7.17
CA LYS A 81 -3.74 8.89 -6.52
C LYS A 81 -3.40 8.87 -5.05
N GLU A 82 -3.79 9.92 -4.33
CA GLU A 82 -3.95 9.86 -2.89
C GLU A 82 -4.75 8.58 -2.69
N VAL A 83 -4.07 7.54 -2.20
CA VAL A 83 -4.76 6.36 -1.74
C VAL A 83 -5.55 6.91 -0.58
N GLU A 84 -6.82 7.22 -0.81
CA GLU A 84 -7.73 7.65 0.25
C GLU A 84 -7.45 6.72 1.42
N PRO A 85 -7.07 7.26 2.60
CA PRO A 85 -6.73 6.42 3.71
C PRO A 85 -7.95 5.55 3.96
N VAL A 86 -7.84 4.27 3.61
CA VAL A 86 -8.89 3.29 3.88
C VAL A 86 -9.02 3.34 5.39
N VAL A 87 -10.05 4.03 5.88
CA VAL A 87 -10.29 4.15 7.31
C VAL A 87 -10.49 2.72 7.77
N LYS A 88 -9.48 2.16 8.45
CA LYS A 88 -9.52 0.80 8.98
C LYS A 88 -10.48 0.81 10.16
N THR A 89 -11.77 0.81 9.87
CA THR A 89 -12.83 0.70 10.88
C THR A 89 -12.97 -0.75 11.30
N LEU A 90 -13.46 -0.96 12.52
CA LEU A 90 -13.86 -2.30 12.95
C LEU A 90 -15.00 -2.81 12.05
N PRO A 91 -15.02 -4.10 11.70
CA PRO A 91 -16.14 -4.68 10.96
C PRO A 91 -17.40 -4.62 11.83
N PRO A 92 -18.60 -4.46 11.25
CA PRO A 92 -19.82 -4.40 12.03
C PRO A 92 -20.10 -5.71 12.76
N LEU A 93 -20.67 -5.63 13.97
CA LEU A 93 -21.12 -6.81 14.72
C LEU A 93 -22.34 -7.44 14.05
N PRO A 94 -22.41 -8.79 13.98
CA PRO A 94 -23.58 -9.47 13.45
C PRO A 94 -24.79 -9.27 14.37
N ASN A 95 -25.99 -9.22 13.79
CA ASN A 95 -27.27 -9.12 14.52
C ASN A 95 -27.41 -7.89 15.43
N VAL A 96 -26.66 -6.81 15.20
CA VAL A 96 -26.76 -5.61 16.05
C VAL A 96 -28.18 -5.06 16.13
N ASP A 97 -28.93 -5.14 15.02
CA ASP A 97 -30.32 -4.67 14.93
C ASP A 97 -31.30 -5.46 15.81
N LYS A 98 -30.92 -6.66 16.26
CA LYS A 98 -31.73 -7.48 17.17
C LYS A 98 -31.67 -6.99 18.62
N TYR A 99 -30.75 -6.08 18.94
CA TYR A 99 -30.51 -5.60 20.29
C TYR A 99 -30.63 -4.08 20.34
N SER A 100 -31.33 -3.56 21.35
CA SER A 100 -31.49 -2.11 21.54
C SER A 100 -30.20 -1.41 21.97
N LYS A 101 -29.23 -2.16 22.54
CA LYS A 101 -27.95 -1.63 22.99
C LYS A 101 -26.86 -2.69 22.93
N VAL A 102 -25.70 -2.31 22.41
CA VAL A 102 -24.49 -3.15 22.46
C VAL A 102 -23.85 -3.01 23.84
N VAL A 103 -23.64 -4.14 24.52
CA VAL A 103 -22.93 -4.17 25.80
C VAL A 103 -21.75 -5.11 25.67
N THR A 104 -20.53 -4.56 25.82
CA THR A 104 -19.29 -5.32 25.82
C THR A 104 -18.73 -5.38 27.23
N ARG A 105 -17.84 -6.34 27.48
CA ARG A 105 -17.20 -6.50 28.78
C ARG A 105 -15.75 -6.91 28.63
N TYR A 106 -14.92 -6.44 29.55
CA TYR A 106 -13.61 -7.00 29.80
C TYR A 106 -13.58 -7.53 31.23
N ALA A 107 -13.21 -8.80 31.38
CA ALA A 107 -13.20 -9.50 32.65
C ALA A 107 -11.81 -10.08 32.92
N PRO A 108 -10.88 -9.27 33.44
CA PRO A 108 -9.55 -9.75 33.81
C PRO A 108 -9.64 -10.63 35.06
N ASN A 109 -8.80 -11.66 35.13
CA ASN A 109 -8.58 -12.33 36.41
C ASN A 109 -7.78 -11.39 37.32
N PRO A 110 -8.08 -11.33 38.64
CA PRO A 110 -7.40 -10.44 39.57
C PRO A 110 -5.96 -10.88 39.94
N ASP A 111 -5.47 -11.97 39.34
CA ASP A 111 -4.21 -12.62 39.73
C ASP A 111 -2.96 -11.86 39.27
N PHE A 112 -3.06 -11.05 38.21
CA PHE A 112 -1.91 -10.38 37.59
C PHE A 112 -2.23 -8.99 37.07
N VAL A 113 -1.19 -8.15 36.98
CA VAL A 113 -1.27 -6.83 36.34
C VAL A 113 -1.56 -6.96 34.83
N LEU A 114 -2.22 -5.95 34.27
CA LEU A 114 -2.49 -5.89 32.83
C LEU A 114 -1.19 -5.81 32.02
N HIS A 115 -1.06 -6.67 31.01
CA HIS A 115 0.05 -6.66 30.07
C HIS A 115 -0.43 -6.44 28.63
N PHE A 116 0.49 -6.17 27.70
CA PHE A 116 0.17 -5.76 26.34
C PHE A 116 -0.73 -6.76 25.58
N GLY A 117 -0.57 -8.06 25.82
CA GLY A 117 -1.45 -9.10 25.27
C GLY A 117 -2.94 -8.92 25.61
N GLN A 118 -3.26 -8.35 26.78
CA GLN A 118 -4.63 -8.09 27.20
C GLN A 118 -5.20 -6.80 26.60
N ALA A 119 -4.34 -5.86 26.19
CA ALA A 119 -4.75 -4.59 25.59
C ALA A 119 -5.64 -4.81 24.37
N ARG A 120 -5.35 -5.82 23.54
CA ARG A 120 -6.18 -6.14 22.36
C ARG A 120 -7.64 -6.40 22.71
N ALA A 121 -7.90 -7.21 23.74
CA ALA A 121 -9.26 -7.53 24.17
C ALA A 121 -9.98 -6.30 24.76
N ILE A 122 -9.25 -5.48 25.50
CA ILE A 122 -9.75 -4.22 26.08
C ILE A 122 -10.15 -3.26 24.96
N TYR A 123 -9.22 -2.94 24.05
CA TYR A 123 -9.45 -2.00 22.95
C TYR A 123 -10.58 -2.45 22.04
N LEU A 124 -10.62 -3.74 21.63
CA LEU A 124 -11.71 -4.24 20.80
C LEU A 124 -13.07 -4.09 21.51
N SER A 125 -13.16 -4.47 22.78
CA SER A 125 -14.41 -4.39 23.54
C SER A 125 -14.84 -2.93 23.74
N HIS A 126 -13.90 -2.06 24.07
CA HIS A 126 -14.13 -0.63 24.25
C HIS A 126 -14.56 0.06 22.95
N ASP A 127 -13.88 -0.22 21.85
CA ASP A 127 -14.13 0.43 20.56
C ASP A 127 -15.45 -0.03 19.96
N TYR A 128 -15.84 -1.31 20.12
CA TYR A 128 -17.18 -1.76 19.74
C TYR A 128 -18.29 -1.10 20.57
N ALA A 129 -18.10 -0.91 21.87
CA ALA A 129 -19.06 -0.16 22.66
C ALA A 129 -19.18 1.29 22.14
N ARG A 130 -18.07 1.96 21.83
CA ARG A 130 -18.10 3.32 21.27
C ARG A 130 -18.74 3.39 19.88
N MET A 131 -18.40 2.45 19.00
CA MET A 131 -18.92 2.37 17.63
C MET A 131 -20.46 2.31 17.60
N TYR A 132 -21.07 1.68 18.62
CA TYR A 132 -22.52 1.48 18.69
C TYR A 132 -23.20 2.28 19.81
N ASN A 133 -22.56 3.31 20.38
CA ASN A 133 -23.07 4.06 21.53
C ASN A 133 -23.57 3.16 22.70
N GLY A 134 -22.85 2.06 22.87
CA GLY A 134 -23.11 0.99 23.82
C GLY A 134 -22.54 1.23 25.21
N ILE A 135 -22.40 0.14 25.98
CA ILE A 135 -21.80 0.15 27.32
C ILE A 135 -20.58 -0.77 27.31
N PHE A 136 -19.47 -0.29 27.85
CA PHE A 136 -18.30 -1.10 28.15
C PHE A 136 -18.23 -1.37 29.66
N ILE A 137 -18.26 -2.64 30.05
CA ILE A 137 -18.22 -3.06 31.46
C ILE A 137 -16.85 -3.63 31.79
N LEU A 138 -16.24 -3.12 32.86
CA LEU A 138 -15.12 -3.77 33.51
C LEU A 138 -15.66 -4.65 34.66
N ARG A 139 -15.45 -5.96 34.56
CA ARG A 139 -15.98 -6.93 35.53
C ARG A 139 -14.82 -7.68 36.19
N PHE A 140 -14.57 -7.38 37.46
CA PHE A 140 -13.62 -8.11 38.31
C PHE A 140 -14.31 -9.27 39.03
#